data_AF-A0A1F6BSM5-F1
#
_entry.id   AF-A0A1F6BSM5-F1
#
_cell.length_a   1.000
_cell.length_b   1.000
_cell.length_c   1.000
_cell.angle_alpha   90.00
_cell.angle_beta   90.00
_cell.angle_gamma   90.00
#
_symmetry.space_group_name_H-M   'P 1'
#
loop_
_entity.id
_entity.type
_entity.pdbx_description
1 polymer ?
#
loop_
_entity_poly.entity_id
_entity_poly.type
_entity_poly.pdbx_seq_one_letter_code
_entity_poly.pdbx_strand_id
1 'polypeptide(L)'
;MTSCKAFHEWARTLTQYRFSFDRSGIPPNGIYLLFEKGERGHGGERIVRVGTHTGEGQLLSRLKQHFITPNKDRSIFRKNVGRALLARDRDPFLADWELDLTPAATRARHAHRIDATKQESVEGRVSDYIRDNFSFAIIRINGKEERLRLESRIISTVSLCPLCKASAEWLGSFSPKEKIRESGLWIVNELYKKPLDDEDFTRLKETVL
;
A
#
# COMPACT_ATOMS: atom_id res chain seq x y z
N MET A 1 5.29 22.40 12.02
CA MET A 1 4.31 21.77 11.09
C MET A 1 4.87 21.75 9.67
N THR A 2 6.04 21.15 9.52
CA THR A 2 6.85 21.20 8.29
C THR A 2 6.99 19.80 7.65
N SER A 3 6.26 18.80 8.15
CA SER A 3 6.61 17.38 8.00
C SER A 3 6.05 16.69 6.75
N CYS A 4 4.78 16.87 6.40
CA CYS A 4 4.18 16.11 5.28
C CYS A 4 4.58 16.62 3.89
N LYS A 5 4.58 17.95 3.67
CA LYS A 5 4.98 18.55 2.40
C LYS A 5 6.44 18.24 2.06
N ALA A 6 7.35 18.51 3.01
CA ALA A 6 8.77 18.24 2.83
C ALA A 6 9.05 16.75 2.59
N PHE A 7 8.34 15.87 3.30
CA PHE A 7 8.44 14.44 3.07
C PHE A 7 7.97 14.03 1.66
N HIS A 8 6.86 14.56 1.16
CA HIS A 8 6.41 14.30 -0.22
C HIS A 8 7.36 14.86 -1.28
N GLU A 9 7.93 16.04 -1.05
CA GLU A 9 8.93 16.63 -1.96
C GLU A 9 10.18 15.75 -2.03
N TRP A 10 10.71 15.34 -0.88
CA TRP A 10 11.86 14.42 -0.82
C TRP A 10 11.53 13.02 -1.37
N ALA A 11 10.38 12.43 -1.01
CA ALA A 11 10.01 11.10 -1.48
C ALA A 11 9.91 11.02 -3.02
N ARG A 12 9.56 12.14 -3.67
CA ARG A 12 9.52 12.25 -5.13
C ARG A 12 10.90 12.36 -5.78
N THR A 13 11.96 12.67 -5.04
CA THR A 13 13.34 12.66 -5.56
C THR A 13 13.95 11.25 -5.55
N LEU A 14 13.33 10.28 -4.88
CA LEU A 14 13.77 8.89 -4.86
C LEU A 14 13.50 8.22 -6.22
N THR A 15 14.32 7.21 -6.56
CA THR A 15 14.10 6.37 -7.74
C THR A 15 12.70 5.76 -7.72
N GLN A 16 11.93 6.06 -8.76
CA GLN A 16 10.57 5.55 -8.95
C GLN A 16 10.59 4.30 -9.82
N TYR A 17 9.94 3.26 -9.33
CA TYR A 17 9.74 1.99 -10.01
C TYR A 17 8.28 1.86 -10.45
N ARG A 18 8.04 1.26 -11.62
CA ARG A 18 6.71 0.92 -12.15
C ARG A 18 6.69 -0.51 -12.63
N PHE A 19 5.52 -1.12 -12.77
CA PHE A 19 5.44 -2.47 -13.35
C PHE A 19 5.70 -2.43 -14.87
N SER A 20 6.52 -3.32 -15.44
CA SER A 20 7.48 -4.22 -14.80
C SER A 20 8.74 -3.46 -14.34
N PHE A 21 9.30 -3.82 -13.20
CA PHE A 21 10.50 -3.15 -12.64
C PHE A 21 11.71 -4.07 -12.60
N ASP A 22 12.90 -3.48 -12.75
CA ASP A 22 14.16 -4.14 -12.45
C ASP A 22 14.29 -4.37 -10.94
N ARG A 23 14.78 -5.57 -10.60
CA ARG A 23 14.92 -6.07 -9.23
C ARG A 23 16.35 -5.92 -8.71
N SER A 24 17.32 -5.72 -9.60
CA SER A 24 18.75 -5.72 -9.26
C SER A 24 19.11 -4.62 -8.24
N GLY A 25 18.43 -3.48 -8.31
CA GLY A 25 18.63 -2.34 -7.41
C GLY A 25 17.75 -2.32 -6.14
N ILE A 26 16.92 -3.35 -5.91
CA ILE A 26 16.03 -3.38 -4.75
C ILE A 26 16.82 -3.90 -3.53
N PRO A 27 16.97 -3.10 -2.45
CA PRO A 27 17.67 -3.56 -1.26
C PRO A 27 16.91 -4.71 -0.58
N PRO A 28 17.60 -5.56 0.19
CA PRO A 28 16.97 -6.68 0.90
C PRO A 28 15.93 -6.21 1.93
N ASN A 29 16.14 -5.04 2.53
CA ASN A 29 15.32 -4.47 3.58
C ASN A 29 14.96 -3.01 3.29
N GLY A 30 13.73 -2.62 3.61
CA GLY A 30 13.33 -1.22 3.50
C GLY A 30 11.84 -0.95 3.68
N ILE A 31 11.48 0.31 3.48
CA ILE A 31 10.12 0.82 3.46
C ILE A 31 9.80 1.17 2.01
N TYR A 32 8.65 0.73 1.50
CA TYR A 32 8.15 1.14 0.20
C TYR A 32 7.07 2.20 0.35
N LEU A 33 7.11 3.19 -0.54
CA LEU A 33 6.10 4.24 -0.68
C LEU A 33 5.40 4.02 -2.02
N LEU A 34 4.08 3.86 -2.02
CA LEU A 34 3.31 3.80 -3.26
C LEU A 34 2.72 5.15 -3.61
N PHE A 35 2.75 5.44 -4.91
CA PHE A 35 2.06 6.55 -5.56
C PHE A 35 1.05 5.98 -6.55
N GLU A 36 0.00 6.72 -6.84
CA GLU A 36 -1.07 6.29 -7.74
C GLU A 36 -1.37 7.39 -8.76
N LYS A 37 -1.51 7.00 -10.02
CA LYS A 37 -1.80 7.90 -11.13
C LYS A 37 -3.08 8.68 -10.84
N GLY A 38 -3.02 10.00 -11.01
CA GLY A 38 -4.14 10.91 -10.75
C GLY A 38 -4.25 11.40 -9.30
N GLU A 39 -3.58 10.74 -8.36
CA GLU A 39 -3.60 11.12 -6.95
C GLU A 39 -2.53 12.16 -6.64
N ARG A 40 -2.95 13.40 -6.36
CA ARG A 40 -2.06 14.55 -6.17
C ARG A 40 -2.19 15.17 -4.78
N GLY A 41 -1.08 15.69 -4.26
CA GLY A 41 -0.97 16.40 -2.99
C GLY A 41 0.34 17.18 -2.94
N HIS A 42 0.35 18.33 -2.27
CA HIS A 42 1.55 19.18 -2.15
C HIS A 42 2.28 19.45 -3.49
N GLY A 43 1.51 19.70 -4.56
CA GLY A 43 2.04 20.07 -5.88
C GLY A 43 2.49 18.90 -6.78
N GLY A 44 2.37 17.64 -6.36
CA GLY A 44 2.65 16.48 -7.23
C GLY A 44 2.01 15.19 -6.76
N GLU A 45 2.58 14.03 -7.13
CA GLU A 45 2.04 12.72 -6.74
C GLU A 45 2.03 12.57 -5.21
N ARG A 46 0.88 12.19 -4.64
CA ARG A 46 0.76 11.92 -3.20
C ARG A 46 1.06 10.46 -2.90
N ILE A 47 1.53 10.20 -1.69
CA ILE A 47 1.71 8.85 -1.18
C ILE A 47 0.31 8.29 -0.85
N VAL A 48 -0.03 7.14 -1.44
CA VAL A 48 -1.31 6.46 -1.21
C VAL A 48 -1.18 5.21 -0.37
N ARG A 49 0.04 4.71 -0.16
CA ARG A 49 0.33 3.60 0.74
C ARG A 49 1.79 3.63 1.16
N VAL A 50 2.03 3.22 2.40
CA VAL A 50 3.35 2.98 2.95
C VAL A 50 3.34 1.55 3.45
N GLY A 51 4.46 0.85 3.33
CA GLY A 51 4.58 -0.43 3.99
C GLY A 51 6.00 -0.95 4.08
N THR A 52 6.17 -1.98 4.89
CA THR A 52 7.42 -2.72 5.01
C THR A 52 7.16 -4.24 5.08
N HIS A 53 8.15 -4.99 5.52
CA HIS A 53 8.14 -6.44 5.73
C HIS A 53 8.79 -6.76 7.09
N THR A 54 8.39 -7.89 7.70
CA THR A 54 8.81 -8.27 9.05
C THR A 54 9.96 -9.28 9.08
N GLY A 55 10.10 -10.11 8.04
CA GLY A 55 11.23 -11.03 7.89
C GLY A 55 12.45 -10.35 7.28
N GLU A 56 13.64 -10.82 7.65
CA GLU A 56 14.92 -10.33 7.13
C GLU A 56 15.04 -10.63 5.63
N GLY A 57 15.46 -9.64 4.83
CA GLY A 57 15.67 -9.80 3.39
C GLY A 57 14.40 -10.00 2.56
N GLN A 58 13.22 -9.65 3.09
CA GLN A 58 11.93 -9.97 2.46
C GLN A 58 11.33 -8.83 1.62
N LEU A 59 12.02 -7.71 1.40
CA LEU A 59 11.43 -6.57 0.66
C LEU A 59 11.00 -6.98 -0.75
N LEU A 60 11.89 -7.61 -1.52
CA LEU A 60 11.60 -8.04 -2.89
C LEU A 60 10.43 -9.05 -2.93
N SER A 61 10.42 -10.02 -2.00
CA SER A 61 9.32 -10.97 -1.87
C SER A 61 7.98 -10.27 -1.61
N ARG A 62 7.98 -9.27 -0.72
CA ARG A 62 6.79 -8.45 -0.42
C ARG A 62 6.30 -7.67 -1.63
N LEU A 63 7.20 -7.07 -2.40
CA LEU A 63 6.85 -6.35 -3.63
C LEU A 63 6.28 -7.31 -4.70
N LYS A 64 6.84 -8.53 -4.85
CA LYS A 64 6.28 -9.55 -5.74
C LYS A 64 4.84 -9.94 -5.39
N GLN A 65 4.52 -10.05 -4.09
CA GLN A 65 3.14 -10.32 -3.64
C GLN A 65 2.14 -9.21 -3.97
N HIS A 66 2.60 -7.98 -4.14
CA HIS A 66 1.74 -6.85 -4.48
C HIS A 66 1.53 -6.75 -5.99
N PHE A 67 2.63 -6.75 -6.76
CA PHE A 67 2.63 -6.40 -8.18
C PHE A 67 2.61 -7.58 -9.14
N ILE A 68 3.11 -8.76 -8.73
CA ILE A 68 3.39 -9.88 -9.65
C ILE A 68 2.44 -11.05 -9.38
N THR A 69 2.35 -11.52 -8.14
CA THR A 69 1.62 -12.75 -7.78
C THR A 69 0.21 -12.43 -7.28
N PRO A 70 -0.86 -12.75 -8.05
CA PRO A 70 -2.23 -12.48 -7.62
C PRO A 70 -2.62 -13.33 -6.43
N ASN A 71 -2.76 -12.71 -5.26
CA ASN A 71 -3.23 -13.36 -4.04
C ASN A 71 -3.62 -12.33 -2.95
N LYS A 72 -4.92 -12.08 -2.78
CA LYS A 72 -5.50 -11.16 -1.81
C LYS A 72 -5.21 -11.56 -0.36
N ASP A 73 -5.12 -12.86 -0.09
CA ASP A 73 -4.96 -13.37 1.27
C ASP A 73 -3.51 -13.22 1.75
N ARG A 74 -2.55 -13.12 0.81
CA ARG A 74 -1.15 -12.79 1.10
C ARG A 74 -0.87 -11.28 1.00
N SER A 75 -1.83 -10.50 0.51
CA SER A 75 -1.67 -9.07 0.23
C SER A 75 -2.92 -8.29 0.61
N ILE A 76 -2.95 -7.74 1.82
CA ILE A 76 -4.03 -6.86 2.27
C ILE A 76 -4.25 -5.65 1.35
N PHE A 77 -3.19 -5.20 0.67
CA PHE A 77 -3.28 -4.16 -0.34
C PHE A 77 -4.16 -4.60 -1.51
N ARG A 78 -3.88 -5.77 -2.10
CA ARG A 78 -4.69 -6.36 -3.17
C ARG A 78 -6.12 -6.59 -2.71
N LYS A 79 -6.30 -7.09 -1.48
CA LYS A 79 -7.62 -7.27 -0.88
C LYS A 79 -8.38 -5.95 -0.80
N ASN A 80 -7.73 -4.85 -0.42
CA ASN A 80 -8.34 -3.51 -0.37
C ASN A 80 -8.71 -2.97 -1.75
N VAL A 81 -7.85 -3.14 -2.76
CA VAL A 81 -8.20 -2.75 -4.14
C VAL A 81 -9.40 -3.56 -4.63
N GLY A 82 -9.41 -4.88 -4.43
CA GLY A 82 -10.55 -5.74 -4.80
C GLY A 82 -11.83 -5.38 -4.07
N ARG A 83 -11.75 -5.03 -2.78
CA ARG A 83 -12.90 -4.53 -2.00
C ARG A 83 -13.52 -3.30 -2.65
N ALA A 84 -12.69 -2.33 -3.04
CA ALA A 84 -13.16 -1.09 -3.64
C ALA A 84 -13.75 -1.32 -5.04
N LEU A 85 -13.13 -2.18 -5.87
CA LEU A 85 -13.67 -2.57 -7.18
C LEU A 85 -15.06 -3.20 -7.04
N LEU A 86 -15.20 -4.21 -6.17
CA LEU A 86 -16.46 -4.92 -5.96
C LEU A 86 -17.54 -4.01 -5.36
N ALA A 87 -17.17 -3.17 -4.38
CA ALA A 87 -18.11 -2.23 -3.76
C ALA A 87 -18.62 -1.17 -4.74
N ARG A 88 -17.74 -0.60 -5.58
CA ARG A 88 -18.13 0.33 -6.65
C ARG A 88 -19.15 -0.29 -7.60
N ASP A 89 -18.90 -1.53 -8.00
CA ASP A 89 -19.75 -2.26 -8.94
C ASP A 89 -21.01 -2.84 -8.28
N ARG A 90 -21.15 -2.70 -6.94
CA ARG A 90 -22.21 -3.34 -6.12
C ARG A 90 -22.27 -4.86 -6.31
N ASP A 91 -21.10 -5.47 -6.48
CA ASP A 91 -20.96 -6.90 -6.75
C ASP A 91 -21.10 -7.72 -5.44
N PRO A 92 -22.06 -8.65 -5.35
CA PRO A 92 -22.29 -9.46 -4.15
C PRO A 92 -21.10 -10.35 -3.79
N PHE A 93 -20.20 -10.63 -4.74
CA PHE A 93 -18.97 -11.39 -4.48
C PHE A 93 -18.05 -10.72 -3.45
N LEU A 94 -18.29 -9.44 -3.11
CA LEU A 94 -17.63 -8.78 -1.98
C LEU A 94 -17.72 -9.58 -0.67
N ALA A 95 -18.85 -10.25 -0.43
CA ALA A 95 -19.04 -11.06 0.77
C ALA A 95 -18.04 -12.24 0.83
N ASP A 96 -17.81 -12.91 -0.30
CA ASP A 96 -16.85 -14.00 -0.40
C ASP A 96 -15.41 -13.48 -0.45
N TRP A 97 -15.19 -12.32 -1.06
CA TRP A 97 -13.88 -11.66 -1.11
C TRP A 97 -13.32 -11.33 0.29
N GLU A 98 -14.19 -11.04 1.27
CA GLU A 98 -13.78 -10.80 2.66
C GLU A 98 -13.18 -12.04 3.34
N LEU A 99 -13.53 -13.25 2.89
CA LEU A 99 -13.03 -14.49 3.50
C LEU A 99 -11.51 -14.59 3.34
N ASP A 100 -10.83 -15.02 4.40
CA ASP A 100 -9.40 -15.34 4.38
C ASP A 100 -9.24 -16.87 4.37
N LEU A 101 -8.76 -17.43 3.25
CA LEU A 101 -8.60 -18.87 3.07
C LEU A 101 -7.21 -19.38 3.45
N THR A 102 -6.38 -18.51 4.03
CA THR A 102 -5.06 -18.90 4.55
C THR A 102 -5.18 -19.96 5.65
N PRO A 103 -6.04 -19.79 6.69
CA PRO A 103 -6.21 -20.81 7.72
C PRO A 103 -6.88 -22.07 7.17
N ALA A 104 -6.36 -23.25 7.52
CA ALA A 104 -6.87 -24.54 7.03
C ALA A 104 -8.35 -24.76 7.38
N ALA A 105 -8.77 -24.35 8.59
CA ALA A 105 -10.17 -24.46 9.02
C ALA A 105 -11.12 -23.62 8.15
N THR A 106 -10.76 -22.37 7.86
CA THR A 106 -11.57 -21.48 6.99
C THR A 106 -11.64 -22.04 5.58
N ARG A 107 -10.51 -22.55 5.06
CA ARG A 107 -10.45 -23.18 3.74
C ARG A 107 -11.36 -24.40 3.64
N ALA A 108 -11.30 -25.31 4.61
CA ALA A 108 -12.17 -26.49 4.63
C ALA A 108 -13.66 -26.10 4.65
N ARG A 109 -14.02 -25.07 5.43
CA ARG A 109 -15.40 -24.62 5.60
C ARG A 109 -15.95 -23.83 4.41
N HIS A 110 -15.11 -23.15 3.64
CA HIS A 110 -15.57 -22.15 2.68
C HIS A 110 -15.01 -22.27 1.26
N ALA A 111 -13.91 -22.99 1.04
CA ALA A 111 -13.31 -23.05 -0.30
C ALA A 111 -14.24 -23.67 -1.35
N HIS A 112 -15.06 -24.65 -0.95
CA HIS A 112 -15.99 -25.34 -1.85
C HIS A 112 -17.17 -24.48 -2.32
N ARG A 113 -17.48 -23.36 -1.62
CA ARG A 113 -18.60 -22.47 -1.98
C ARG A 113 -18.16 -21.22 -2.74
N ILE A 114 -16.86 -20.95 -2.79
CA ILE A 114 -16.35 -19.76 -3.48
C ILE A 114 -16.23 -20.07 -4.97
N ASP A 115 -16.83 -19.21 -5.79
CA ASP A 115 -16.63 -19.25 -7.23
C ASP A 115 -15.17 -18.92 -7.56
N ALA A 116 -14.40 -19.95 -7.90
CA ALA A 116 -12.98 -19.83 -8.23
C ALA A 116 -12.75 -18.98 -9.48
N THR A 117 -13.63 -19.10 -10.49
CA THR A 117 -13.56 -18.33 -11.74
C THR A 117 -13.79 -16.85 -11.46
N LYS A 118 -14.78 -16.54 -10.61
CA LYS A 118 -15.03 -15.17 -10.18
C LYS A 118 -13.86 -14.62 -9.35
N GLN A 119 -13.30 -15.41 -8.43
CA GLN A 119 -12.14 -14.98 -7.65
C GLN A 119 -10.94 -14.65 -8.54
N GLU A 120 -10.64 -15.51 -9.52
CA GLU A 120 -9.56 -15.30 -10.48
C GLU A 120 -9.82 -14.05 -11.35
N SER A 121 -11.05 -13.87 -11.83
CA SER A 121 -11.45 -12.67 -12.58
C SER A 121 -11.24 -11.38 -11.78
N VAL A 122 -11.64 -11.36 -10.50
CA VAL A 122 -11.43 -10.19 -9.62
C VAL A 122 -9.94 -9.96 -9.35
N GLU A 123 -9.17 -11.01 -9.10
CA GLU A 123 -7.69 -10.91 -8.96
C GLU A 123 -7.02 -10.39 -10.24
N GLY A 124 -7.54 -10.74 -11.42
CA GLY A 124 -7.11 -10.20 -12.70
C GLY A 124 -7.32 -8.68 -12.75
N ARG A 125 -8.54 -8.23 -12.47
CA ARG A 125 -8.88 -6.78 -12.40
C ARG A 125 -8.02 -6.02 -11.38
N VAL A 126 -7.74 -6.63 -10.23
CA VAL A 126 -6.83 -6.05 -9.21
C VAL A 126 -5.40 -5.96 -9.75
N SER A 127 -4.94 -6.98 -10.48
CA SER A 127 -3.62 -6.97 -11.11
C SER A 127 -3.50 -5.83 -12.11
N ASP A 128 -4.47 -5.70 -13.02
CA ASP A 128 -4.47 -4.66 -14.05
C ASP A 128 -4.48 -3.27 -13.40
N TYR A 129 -5.37 -3.06 -12.43
CA TYR A 129 -5.43 -1.80 -11.68
C TYR A 129 -4.08 -1.45 -11.02
N ILE A 130 -3.44 -2.41 -10.34
CA ILE A 130 -2.17 -2.17 -9.64
C ILE A 130 -1.04 -1.88 -10.65
N ARG A 131 -0.98 -2.64 -11.75
CA ARG A 131 0.10 -2.52 -12.75
C ARG A 131 0.02 -1.21 -13.53
N ASP A 132 -1.20 -0.77 -13.86
CA ASP A 132 -1.41 0.40 -14.71
C ASP A 132 -1.35 1.73 -13.95
N ASN A 133 -1.62 1.71 -12.63
CA ASN A 133 -1.81 2.93 -11.87
C ASN A 133 -0.73 3.21 -10.83
N PHE A 134 0.04 2.21 -10.37
CA PHE A 134 0.97 2.42 -9.25
C PHE A 134 2.43 2.53 -9.67
N SER A 135 3.12 3.47 -9.05
CA SER A 135 4.58 3.47 -8.93
C SER A 135 4.99 3.35 -7.46
N PHE A 136 6.26 3.06 -7.22
CA PHE A 136 6.79 3.03 -5.87
C PHE A 136 8.22 3.53 -5.76
N ALA A 137 8.55 4.07 -4.60
CA ALA A 137 9.91 4.35 -4.17
C ALA A 137 10.29 3.45 -2.98
N ILE A 138 11.60 3.30 -2.75
CA ILE A 138 12.14 2.52 -1.63
C ILE A 138 13.04 3.41 -0.80
N ILE A 139 12.91 3.30 0.52
CA ILE A 139 13.81 3.86 1.52
C ILE A 139 14.52 2.68 2.20
N ARG A 140 15.85 2.61 2.08
CA ARG A 140 16.63 1.51 2.65
C ARG A 140 16.77 1.71 4.16
N ILE A 141 16.21 0.80 4.94
CA ILE A 141 16.37 0.77 6.40
C ILE A 141 16.53 -0.70 6.80
N ASN A 142 17.71 -1.07 7.32
CA ASN A 142 18.01 -2.49 7.56
C ASN A 142 17.39 -2.98 8.88
N GLY A 143 17.43 -2.19 9.95
CA GLY A 143 16.93 -2.59 11.26
C GLY A 143 15.41 -2.79 11.27
N LYS A 144 14.94 -3.97 11.70
CA LYS A 144 13.50 -4.30 11.74
C LYS A 144 12.71 -3.34 12.63
N GLU A 145 13.18 -3.10 13.85
CA GLU A 145 12.48 -2.22 14.80
C GLU A 145 12.42 -0.79 14.29
N GLU A 146 13.54 -0.29 13.76
CA GLU A 146 13.63 1.02 13.14
C GLU A 146 12.68 1.14 11.93
N ARG A 147 12.64 0.13 11.04
CA ARG A 147 11.71 0.10 9.91
C ARG A 147 10.26 0.23 10.34
N LEU A 148 9.85 -0.56 11.33
CA LEU A 148 8.46 -0.57 11.81
C LEU A 148 8.10 0.76 12.49
N ARG A 149 9.03 1.31 13.27
CA ARG A 149 8.88 2.63 13.90
C ARG A 149 8.71 3.72 12.84
N LEU A 150 9.60 3.79 11.85
CA LEU A 150 9.58 4.79 10.79
C LEU A 150 8.36 4.62 9.88
N GLU A 151 8.00 3.38 9.50
CA GLU A 151 6.80 3.11 8.72
C GLU A 151 5.55 3.67 9.41
N SER A 152 5.37 3.39 10.71
CA SER A 152 4.26 3.92 11.49
C SER A 152 4.23 5.45 11.52
N ARG A 153 5.39 6.10 11.73
CA ARG A 153 5.49 7.57 11.75
C ARG A 153 5.24 8.19 10.38
N ILE A 154 5.69 7.57 9.29
CA ILE A 154 5.39 8.01 7.91
C ILE A 154 3.88 7.92 7.66
N ILE A 155 3.25 6.78 7.97
CA ILE A 155 1.79 6.59 7.82
C ILE A 155 1.03 7.67 8.60
N SER A 156 1.41 7.92 9.85
CA SER A 156 0.82 8.97 10.69
C SER A 156 1.00 10.36 10.09
N THR A 157 2.18 10.67 9.55
CA THR A 157 2.47 11.97 8.92
C THR A 157 1.57 12.26 7.73
N VAL A 158 1.39 11.26 6.85
CA VAL A 158 0.55 11.42 5.66
C VAL A 158 -0.93 11.44 6.03
N SER A 159 -1.38 10.55 6.94
CA SER A 159 -2.78 10.47 7.34
C SER A 159 -3.28 11.68 8.15
N LEU A 160 -2.42 12.33 8.95
CA LEU A 160 -2.78 13.55 9.69
C LEU A 160 -2.81 14.81 8.82
N CYS A 161 -2.38 14.72 7.56
CA CYS A 161 -2.26 15.91 6.73
C CYS A 161 -3.60 16.32 6.12
N PRO A 162 -4.08 17.55 6.37
CA PRO A 162 -5.37 18.01 5.83
C PRO A 162 -5.29 18.39 4.34
N LEU A 163 -4.09 18.41 3.73
CA LEU A 163 -3.85 18.94 2.39
C LEU A 163 -3.59 17.86 1.33
N CYS A 164 -3.08 16.68 1.69
CA CYS A 164 -2.82 15.60 0.73
C CYS A 164 -3.97 14.58 0.67
N LYS A 165 -5.20 15.09 0.54
CA LYS A 165 -6.43 14.28 0.46
C LYS A 165 -6.51 13.52 -0.86
N ALA A 166 -7.30 12.45 -0.86
CA ALA A 166 -7.63 11.71 -2.07
C ALA A 166 -8.38 12.59 -3.09
N SER A 167 -8.20 12.30 -4.38
CA SER A 167 -9.03 12.92 -5.41
C SER A 167 -10.46 12.38 -5.37
N ALA A 168 -11.40 13.11 -5.98
CA ALA A 168 -12.79 12.67 -6.09
C ALA A 168 -12.94 11.35 -6.89
N GLU A 169 -12.04 11.11 -7.85
CA GLU A 169 -12.06 9.94 -8.73
C GLU A 169 -11.27 8.75 -8.14
N TRP A 170 -10.71 8.90 -6.94
CA TRP A 170 -9.91 7.84 -6.33
C TRP A 170 -10.77 6.61 -6.05
N LEU A 171 -10.37 5.44 -6.58
CA LEU A 171 -11.09 4.18 -6.37
C LEU A 171 -11.28 3.86 -4.88
N GLY A 172 -10.32 4.23 -4.04
CA GLY A 172 -10.39 4.00 -2.59
C GLY A 172 -11.59 4.64 -1.90
N SER A 173 -12.24 5.64 -2.52
CA SER A 173 -13.49 6.24 -2.04
C SER A 173 -14.66 5.25 -1.97
N PHE A 174 -14.65 4.20 -2.81
CA PHE A 174 -15.66 3.13 -2.80
C PHE A 174 -15.35 2.03 -1.79
N SER A 175 -14.20 2.07 -1.11
CA SER A 175 -13.82 1.04 -0.15
C SER A 175 -14.90 0.88 0.94
N PRO A 176 -15.29 -0.35 1.30
CA PRO A 176 -16.18 -0.59 2.44
C PRO A 176 -15.50 -0.29 3.79
N LYS A 177 -14.17 -0.09 3.81
CA LYS A 177 -13.43 0.28 5.02
C LYS A 177 -13.38 1.80 5.14
N GLU A 178 -14.11 2.35 6.11
CA GLU A 178 -14.18 3.78 6.40
C GLU A 178 -12.80 4.43 6.55
N LYS A 179 -11.91 3.81 7.33
CA LYS A 179 -10.53 4.27 7.51
C LYS A 179 -9.76 4.48 6.20
N ILE A 180 -10.02 3.70 5.16
CA ILE A 180 -9.39 3.88 3.83
C ILE A 180 -9.95 5.13 3.16
N ARG A 181 -11.28 5.30 3.18
CA ARG A 181 -11.95 6.46 2.58
C ARG A 181 -11.51 7.76 3.23
N GLU A 182 -11.48 7.79 4.56
CA GLU A 182 -11.16 9.00 5.33
C GLU A 182 -9.68 9.39 5.25
N SER A 183 -8.78 8.42 5.35
CA SER A 183 -7.34 8.70 5.33
C SER A 183 -6.81 9.00 3.93
N GLY A 184 -7.53 8.58 2.88
CA GLY A 184 -7.01 8.58 1.53
C GLY A 184 -5.89 7.55 1.30
N LEU A 185 -5.70 6.57 2.18
CA LEU A 185 -4.62 5.59 2.10
C LEU A 185 -5.15 4.16 1.97
N TRP A 186 -4.44 3.33 1.20
CA TRP A 186 -4.73 1.89 1.08
C TRP A 186 -4.26 1.07 2.30
N ILE A 187 -4.42 1.61 3.51
CA ILE A 187 -4.06 0.99 4.79
C ILE A 187 -5.03 1.43 5.90
N VAL A 188 -5.16 0.62 6.96
CA VAL A 188 -6.05 0.91 8.10
C VAL A 188 -5.31 0.96 9.45
N ASN A 189 -4.06 0.52 9.47
CA ASN A 189 -3.20 0.47 10.64
C ASN A 189 -2.28 1.70 10.66
N GLU A 190 -1.77 2.04 11.84
CA GLU A 190 -0.82 3.15 12.06
C GLU A 190 -1.30 4.57 11.64
N LEU A 191 -2.59 4.71 11.27
CA LEU A 191 -3.21 5.99 10.94
C LEU A 191 -3.32 6.87 12.19
N TYR A 192 -3.10 8.17 12.01
CA TYR A 192 -3.38 9.22 13.01
C TYR A 192 -2.64 9.06 14.36
N LYS A 193 -1.49 8.38 14.39
CA LYS A 193 -0.65 8.26 15.59
C LYS A 193 0.42 9.37 15.64
N LYS A 194 1.62 9.07 16.14
CA LYS A 194 2.74 10.02 16.21
C LYS A 194 3.35 10.22 14.81
N PRO A 195 3.36 11.46 14.26
CA PRO A 195 4.01 11.74 12.98
C PRO A 195 5.54 11.73 13.12
N LEU A 196 6.24 11.89 11.99
CA LEU A 196 7.67 12.09 11.92
C LEU A 196 8.07 13.36 12.66
N ASP A 197 9.17 13.29 13.39
CA ASP A 197 9.93 14.44 13.89
C ASP A 197 11.16 14.72 13.01
N ASP A 198 11.91 15.77 13.35
CA ASP A 198 13.06 16.21 12.56
C ASP A 198 14.22 15.19 12.57
N GLU A 199 14.36 14.44 13.67
CA GLU A 199 15.35 13.36 13.80
C GLU A 199 15.00 12.22 12.84
N ASP A 200 13.72 11.79 12.80
CA ASP A 200 13.29 10.78 11.84
C ASP A 200 13.54 11.23 10.41
N PHE A 201 13.23 12.48 10.07
CA PHE A 201 13.37 12.96 8.70
C PHE A 201 14.84 13.06 8.28
N THR A 202 15.72 13.47 9.20
CA THR A 202 17.17 13.42 9.00
C THR A 202 17.63 11.99 8.74
N ARG A 203 17.21 11.06 9.60
CA ARG A 203 17.54 9.64 9.49
C ARG A 203 17.09 9.02 8.17
N LEU A 204 15.90 9.37 7.68
CA LEU A 204 15.38 8.90 6.40
C LEU A 204 16.26 9.37 5.22
N LYS A 205 16.77 10.61 5.25
CA LYS A 205 17.59 11.19 4.18
C LYS A 205 19.00 10.60 4.09
N GLU A 206 19.60 10.25 5.22
CA GLU A 206 20.93 9.63 5.26
C GLU A 206 21.01 8.29 4.50
N THR A 207 19.87 7.65 4.26
CA THR A 207 19.81 6.33 3.61
C THR A 207 19.76 6.37 2.09
N VAL A 208 19.84 7.57 1.50
CA VAL A 208 19.74 7.81 0.04
C VAL A 208 21.11 8.11 -0.59
N LEU A 209 22.20 8.06 0.19
CA LEU A 209 23.59 8.15 -0.30
C LEU A 209 24.20 6.78 -0.56
#